data_AF-A0A2D7AS82-F1
#
_entry.id   AF-A0A2D7AS82-F1
#
_cell.length_a   1.000
_cell.length_b   1.000
_cell.length_c   1.000
_cell.angle_alpha   90.00
_cell.angle_beta   90.00
_cell.angle_gamma   90.00
#
_symmetry.space_group_name_H-M   'P 1'
#
loop_
_entity.id
_entity.type
_entity.pdbx_description
1 polymer ?
#
loop_
_entity_poly.entity_id
_entity_poly.type
_entity_poly.pdbx_seq_one_letter_code
_entity_poly.pdbx_strand_id
1 'polypeptide(L)'
;MTSSEDLAKRRAAEAERIAISLARQKGERRSSIKGGEGTVAWVTEKLCIGCDQCTIVCDDDAIELYFKDMQSPLLEVPSNRKAKIIRDACTGCRLCVLACPTDAITMIDR
;
A
#
# COMPACT_ATOMS: atom_id res chain seq x y z
N MET A 1 12.26 22.37 -34.10
CA MET A 1 11.14 21.60 -33.52
C MET A 1 11.58 20.15 -33.42
N THR A 2 11.31 19.47 -32.31
CA THR A 2 11.62 18.03 -32.22
C THR A 2 10.58 17.22 -32.98
N SER A 3 11.01 16.20 -33.73
CA SER A 3 10.09 15.27 -34.40
C SER A 3 9.27 14.47 -33.38
N SER A 4 8.08 14.03 -33.79
CA SER A 4 7.26 13.09 -33.01
C SER A 4 8.02 11.78 -32.75
N GLU A 5 8.80 11.30 -33.71
CA GLU A 5 9.63 10.11 -33.59
C GLU A 5 10.76 10.30 -32.56
N ASP A 6 11.42 11.46 -32.59
CA ASP A 6 12.47 11.82 -31.63
C ASP A 6 11.92 11.97 -30.21
N LEU A 7 10.68 12.45 -30.07
CA LEU A 7 9.99 12.50 -28.78
C LEU A 7 9.64 11.09 -28.29
N ALA A 8 9.15 10.21 -29.17
CA ALA A 8 8.80 8.83 -28.83
C ALA A 8 10.02 8.03 -28.35
N LYS A 9 11.15 8.12 -29.05
CA LYS A 9 12.42 7.47 -28.65
C LYS A 9 12.90 7.92 -27.27
N ARG A 10 12.86 9.24 -27.00
CA ARG A 10 13.25 9.78 -25.69
C ARG A 10 12.31 9.35 -24.57
N ARG A 11 10.99 9.32 -24.82
CA ARG A 11 10.00 8.82 -23.86
C ARG A 11 10.18 7.34 -23.54
N ALA A 12 10.47 6.51 -24.54
CA ALA A 12 10.74 5.09 -24.34
C ALA A 12 11.98 4.86 -23.47
N ALA A 13 13.08 5.56 -23.77
CA ALA A 13 14.31 5.47 -22.97
C ALA A 13 14.13 5.98 -21.53
N GLU A 14 13.34 7.04 -21.33
CA GLU A 14 13.03 7.53 -19.98
C GLU A 14 12.12 6.57 -19.21
N ALA A 15 11.10 6.00 -19.86
CA ALA A 15 10.21 5.02 -19.24
C ALA A 15 10.97 3.78 -18.77
N GLU A 16 11.93 3.28 -19.56
CA GLU A 16 12.80 2.17 -19.18
C GLU A 16 13.64 2.49 -17.94
N ARG A 17 14.28 3.68 -17.91
CA ARG A 17 15.04 4.14 -16.73
C ARG A 17 14.18 4.22 -15.48
N ILE A 18 12.98 4.81 -15.59
CA ILE A 18 12.03 4.94 -14.49
C ILE A 18 11.62 3.55 -13.99
N ALA A 19 11.31 2.62 -14.89
CA ALA A 19 10.92 1.26 -14.54
C ALA A 19 12.01 0.53 -13.75
N ILE A 20 13.27 0.60 -14.19
CA ILE A 20 14.42 0.00 -13.48
C ILE A 20 14.57 0.60 -12.08
N SER A 21 14.50 1.93 -11.97
CA SER A 21 14.63 2.62 -10.68
C SER A 21 13.52 2.23 -9.70
N LEU A 22 12.26 2.21 -10.16
CA LEU A 22 11.11 1.83 -9.35
C LEU A 22 11.17 0.35 -8.92
N ALA A 23 11.63 -0.54 -9.80
CA ALA A 23 11.79 -1.96 -9.47
C ALA A 23 12.82 -2.16 -8.35
N ARG A 24 13.98 -1.47 -8.44
CA ARG A 24 15.00 -1.49 -7.37
C ARG A 24 14.43 -1.00 -6.04
N GLN A 25 13.77 0.15 -6.04
CA GLN A 25 13.20 0.74 -4.83
C GLN A 25 12.15 -0.18 -4.18
N LYS A 26 11.29 -0.84 -4.98
CA LYS A 26 10.32 -1.83 -4.47
C LYS A 26 11.00 -3.05 -3.86
N GLY A 27 12.10 -3.54 -4.46
CA GLY A 27 12.90 -4.63 -3.93
C GLY A 27 13.51 -4.30 -2.56
N GLU A 28 14.15 -3.12 -2.45
CA GLU A 28 14.75 -2.61 -1.20
C GLU A 28 13.69 -2.41 -0.10
N ARG A 29 12.49 -1.95 -0.47
CA ARG A 29 11.38 -1.81 0.46
C ARG A 29 10.89 -3.16 0.98
N ARG A 30 10.80 -4.16 0.10
CA ARG A 30 10.34 -5.51 0.49
C ARG A 30 11.32 -6.20 1.43
N SER A 31 12.62 -6.02 1.24
CA SER A 31 13.64 -6.65 2.10
C SER A 31 13.72 -6.06 3.51
N SER A 32 13.34 -4.79 3.68
CA SER A 32 13.39 -4.09 4.98
C SER A 32 12.18 -4.36 5.90
N ILE A 33 11.08 -4.91 5.37
CA ILE A 33 9.86 -5.17 6.14
C ILE A 33 9.91 -6.58 6.75
N LYS A 34 9.71 -6.69 8.07
CA LYS A 34 9.54 -7.98 8.76
C LYS A 34 8.39 -8.79 8.17
N GLY A 35 8.51 -10.11 8.03
CA GLY A 35 7.34 -10.93 7.72
C GLY A 35 7.56 -12.43 7.90
N GLY A 36 6.54 -13.22 7.56
CA GLY A 36 6.47 -14.66 7.84
C GLY A 36 5.44 -14.97 8.94
N GLU A 37 5.30 -16.25 9.28
CA GLU A 37 4.23 -16.78 10.13
C GLU A 37 4.20 -16.20 11.56
N GLY A 38 5.35 -15.74 12.07
CA GLY A 38 5.47 -15.12 13.40
C GLY A 38 5.06 -13.65 13.46
N THR A 39 4.59 -13.08 12.35
CA THR A 39 4.25 -11.65 12.25
C THR A 39 2.87 -11.44 11.66
N VAL A 40 2.23 -10.36 12.05
CA VAL A 40 0.88 -9.99 11.60
C VAL A 40 0.84 -8.52 11.17
N ALA A 41 0.02 -8.22 10.17
CA ALA A 41 -0.20 -6.85 9.74
C ALA A 41 -1.01 -6.07 10.79
N TRP A 42 -0.70 -4.79 10.96
CA TRP A 42 -1.38 -3.87 11.87
C TRP A 42 -1.71 -2.57 11.16
N VAL A 43 -2.93 -2.06 11.33
CA VAL A 43 -3.39 -0.82 10.69
C VAL A 43 -3.39 0.33 11.70
N THR A 44 -2.61 1.37 11.39
CA THR A 44 -2.66 2.67 12.06
C THR A 44 -3.84 3.47 11.53
N GLU A 45 -4.95 3.46 12.26
CA GLU A 45 -6.22 4.04 11.83
C GLU A 45 -6.12 5.52 11.43
N LYS A 46 -5.26 6.29 12.10
CA LYS A 46 -5.02 7.73 11.82
C LYS A 46 -4.47 7.97 10.42
N LEU A 47 -3.67 7.04 9.89
CA LEU A 47 -3.05 7.14 8.57
C LEU A 47 -3.90 6.47 7.47
N CYS A 48 -4.83 5.60 7.85
CA CYS A 48 -5.66 4.87 6.90
C CYS A 48 -6.69 5.81 6.26
N ILE A 49 -6.67 5.94 4.94
CA ILE A 49 -7.59 6.80 4.18
C ILE A 49 -8.73 6.02 3.50
N GLY A 50 -8.87 4.72 3.77
CA GLY A 50 -9.97 3.92 3.21
C GLY A 50 -9.90 3.63 1.71
N CYS A 51 -8.70 3.71 1.12
CA CYS A 51 -8.45 3.52 -0.32
C CYS A 51 -8.55 2.07 -0.84
N ASP A 52 -8.92 1.11 0.01
CA ASP A 52 -9.12 -0.33 -0.28
C ASP A 52 -8.01 -1.14 -1.00
N GLN A 53 -6.89 -0.54 -1.39
CA GLN A 53 -5.79 -1.25 -2.07
C GLN A 53 -5.23 -2.45 -1.30
N CYS A 54 -5.27 -2.42 0.04
CA CYS A 54 -4.83 -3.54 0.86
C CYS A 54 -5.71 -4.79 0.69
N THR A 55 -7.01 -4.61 0.47
CA THR A 55 -7.94 -5.73 0.23
C THR A 55 -7.69 -6.39 -1.12
N ILE A 56 -7.35 -5.60 -2.14
CA ILE A 56 -7.08 -6.09 -3.51
C ILE A 56 -5.85 -7.00 -3.55
N VAL A 57 -4.86 -6.78 -2.67
CA VAL A 57 -3.61 -7.55 -2.64
C VAL A 57 -3.59 -8.66 -1.60
N CYS A 58 -4.68 -8.86 -0.86
CA CYS A 58 -4.76 -9.89 0.17
C CYS A 58 -5.41 -11.15 -0.40
N ASP A 59 -4.60 -12.14 -0.75
CA ASP A 59 -5.12 -13.43 -1.25
C ASP A 59 -5.78 -14.30 -0.15
N ASP A 60 -5.54 -13.97 1.13
CA ASP A 60 -6.01 -14.72 2.30
C ASP A 60 -7.30 -14.15 2.93
N ASP A 61 -7.95 -13.15 2.30
CA ASP A 61 -9.12 -12.44 2.83
C ASP A 61 -8.99 -11.93 4.28
N ALA A 62 -7.75 -11.66 4.73
CA ALA A 62 -7.44 -11.27 6.10
C ALA A 62 -7.71 -9.79 6.42
N ILE A 63 -8.44 -9.05 5.57
CA ILE A 63 -8.63 -7.60 5.70
C ILE A 63 -10.10 -7.22 5.48
N GLU A 64 -10.69 -6.57 6.49
CA GLU A 64 -12.04 -6.03 6.43
C GLU A 64 -12.02 -4.51 6.39
N LEU A 65 -12.99 -3.92 5.70
CA LEU A 65 -13.24 -2.47 5.71
C LEU A 65 -14.48 -2.18 6.55
N TYR A 66 -14.37 -1.22 7.46
CA TYR A 66 -15.48 -0.73 8.26
C TYR A 66 -15.62 0.79 8.14
N PHE A 67 -16.83 1.29 8.31
CA PHE A 67 -17.10 2.72 8.31
C PHE A 67 -16.68 3.35 9.64
N LYS A 68 -16.02 4.49 9.55
CA LYS A 68 -15.70 5.33 10.70
C LYS A 68 -15.71 6.79 10.29
N ASP A 69 -16.34 7.61 11.12
CA ASP A 69 -16.38 9.05 10.89
C ASP A 69 -14.97 9.63 10.85
N MET A 70 -14.77 10.59 9.95
CA MET A 70 -13.49 11.27 9.85
C MET A 70 -13.31 12.19 11.06
N GLN A 71 -12.21 12.04 11.79
CA GLN A 71 -11.84 12.97 12.85
C GLN A 71 -11.23 14.23 12.23
N SER A 72 -12.07 15.23 11.94
CA SER A 72 -11.64 16.57 11.54
C SER A 72 -12.20 17.61 12.53
N PRO A 73 -11.36 18.50 13.07
CA PRO A 73 -11.82 19.56 13.99
C PRO A 73 -12.60 20.68 13.29
N LEU A 74 -12.66 20.67 11.95
CA LEU A 74 -13.25 21.76 11.15
C LEU A 74 -14.43 21.31 10.28
N LEU A 75 -14.59 20.01 10.04
CA LEU A 75 -15.56 19.49 9.08
C LEU A 75 -16.09 18.13 9.52
N GLU A 76 -17.41 18.00 9.65
CA GLU A 76 -18.05 16.72 9.86
C GLU A 76 -18.21 16.00 8.51
N VAL A 77 -17.32 15.05 8.23
CA VAL A 77 -17.39 14.22 7.02
C VAL A 77 -17.94 12.84 7.41
N PRO A 78 -19.16 12.49 6.96
CA PRO A 78 -19.94 11.36 7.48
C PRO A 78 -19.44 9.98 7.05
N SER A 79 -18.32 9.88 6.33
CA SER A 79 -17.82 8.58 5.93
C SER A 79 -16.34 8.62 5.56
N ASN A 80 -15.53 7.93 6.35
CA ASN A 80 -14.29 7.34 5.88
C ASN A 80 -14.34 5.82 6.11
N ARG A 81 -13.69 5.04 5.25
CA ARG A 81 -13.50 3.60 5.49
C ARG A 81 -12.17 3.38 6.16
N LYS A 82 -12.10 2.42 7.07
CA LYS A 82 -10.86 2.02 7.76
C LYS A 82 -10.66 0.53 7.55
N ALA A 83 -9.40 0.13 7.35
CA ALA A 83 -9.03 -1.27 7.24
C ALA A 83 -8.77 -1.87 8.63
N LYS A 84 -9.15 -3.13 8.81
CA LYS A 84 -8.87 -3.94 9.99
C LYS A 84 -8.30 -5.28 9.54
N ILE A 85 -7.26 -5.74 10.22
CA ILE A 85 -6.65 -7.05 9.93
C ILE A 85 -7.30 -8.12 10.81
N ILE A 86 -7.75 -9.20 10.19
CA ILE A 86 -8.14 -10.44 10.86
C ILE A 86 -6.86 -11.21 11.16
N ARG A 87 -6.43 -11.21 12.42
CA ARG A 87 -5.12 -11.74 12.81
C ARG A 87 -4.95 -13.24 12.49
N ASP A 88 -6.02 -14.02 12.60
CA ASP A 88 -5.97 -15.46 12.41
C ASP A 88 -5.81 -15.86 10.94
N ALA A 89 -6.41 -15.09 10.02
CA ALA A 89 -6.29 -15.30 8.59
C ALA A 89 -4.99 -14.73 7.99
N CYS A 90 -4.31 -13.81 8.69
CA CYS A 90 -3.10 -13.18 8.18
C CYS A 90 -1.89 -14.14 8.21
N THR A 91 -1.29 -14.37 7.04
CA THR A 91 -0.10 -15.22 6.84
C THR A 91 1.23 -14.49 7.02
N GLY A 92 1.21 -13.15 7.10
CA GLY A 92 2.41 -12.34 7.22
C GLY A 92 3.17 -12.12 5.90
N CYS A 93 2.48 -12.15 4.75
CA CYS A 93 3.06 -12.00 3.40
C CYS A 93 3.58 -10.57 3.07
N ARG A 94 3.14 -9.55 3.81
CA ARG A 94 3.54 -8.12 3.72
C ARG A 94 3.06 -7.36 2.46
N LEU A 95 2.26 -7.98 1.59
CA LEU A 95 1.79 -7.32 0.36
C LEU A 95 0.94 -6.07 0.64
N CYS A 96 0.08 -6.12 1.66
CA CYS A 96 -0.74 -4.99 2.08
C CYS A 96 0.09 -3.78 2.56
N VAL A 97 1.26 -4.02 3.19
CA VAL A 97 2.19 -2.96 3.60
C VAL A 97 2.79 -2.27 2.37
N LEU A 98 3.19 -3.05 1.36
CA LEU A 98 3.75 -2.51 0.13
C LEU A 98 2.72 -1.75 -0.71
N ALA A 99 1.45 -2.18 -0.65
CA ALA A 99 0.35 -1.57 -1.37
C ALA A 99 -0.21 -0.32 -0.69
N CYS A 100 0.01 -0.12 0.61
CA CYS A 100 -0.57 1.01 1.32
C CYS A 100 0.05 2.34 0.84
N PRO A 101 -0.73 3.27 0.25
CA PRO A 101 -0.18 4.54 -0.26
C PRO A 101 0.16 5.54 0.85
N THR A 102 -0.33 5.32 2.07
CA THR A 102 -0.13 6.21 3.23
C THR A 102 0.69 5.56 4.34
N ASP A 103 1.27 4.38 4.09
CA ASP A 103 2.05 3.62 5.07
C ASP A 103 1.31 3.37 6.39
N ALA A 104 -0.02 3.27 6.31
CA ALA A 104 -0.87 3.00 7.45
C ALA A 104 -0.71 1.57 7.98
N ILE A 105 -0.16 0.64 7.20
CA ILE A 105 -0.02 -0.77 7.56
C ILE A 105 1.43 -1.09 7.91
N THR A 106 1.67 -1.68 9.06
CA THR A 106 2.98 -2.16 9.50
C THR A 106 2.93 -3.62 9.91
N MET A 107 4.08 -4.27 10.05
CA MET A 107 4.18 -5.65 10.54
C MET A 107 4.62 -5.65 11.99
N ILE A 108 3.85 -6.33 12.84
CA ILE A 108 4.13 -6.53 14.27
C ILE A 108 4.34 -8.02 14.54
N ASP A 109 4.97 -8.33 15.66
CA ASP A 109 5.09 -9.72 16.12
C ASP A 109 3.71 -10.21 16.62
N ARG A 110 3.39 -11.49 16.36
CA ARG A 110 2.06 -12.08 16.62
C ARG A 110 1.73 -12.17 18.12
#